data_AF-A0A415MSJ4-F1
#
_entry.id   AF-A0A415MSJ4-F1
#
_cell.length_a   1.000
_cell.length_b   1.000
_cell.length_c   1.000
_cell.angle_alpha   90.00
_cell.angle_beta   90.00
_cell.angle_gamma   90.00
#
_symmetry.space_group_name_H-M   'P 1'
#
loop_
_entity.id
_entity.type
_entity.pdbx_description
1 polymer ?
#
loop_
_entity_poly.entity_id
_entity_poly.type
_entity_poly.pdbx_seq_one_letter_code
_entity_poly.pdbx_strand_id
1 'polypeptide(L)'
;DIINRFEIRLRNERAYYAVRDLLTYYDAEQTAFSIINQYVRFVDEEPDKRKNDWKLNDRWAWFIGDNRQSLKLTTKPEPYTLDRTLRWVQRQVAPTLKMLKKIDKGNGTDYMETIEQQAKLTEKHEMIIKQQTTPAKDLVES
;
A
#
# COMPACT_ATOMS: atom_id res chain seq x y z
N ASP A 1 8.45 -16.82 -0.11
CA ASP A 1 7.75 -15.93 0.85
C ASP A 1 6.25 -15.98 0.65
N ILE A 2 5.51 -15.97 1.76
CA ILE A 2 4.04 -15.93 1.77
C ILE A 2 3.64 -14.54 2.27
N ILE A 3 2.79 -13.83 1.52
CA ILE A 3 2.25 -12.52 1.89
C ILE A 3 0.74 -12.65 2.05
N ASN A 4 0.26 -12.49 3.28
CA ASN A 4 -1.18 -12.48 3.57
C ASN A 4 -1.70 -11.04 3.55
N ARG A 5 -2.87 -10.82 2.94
CA ARG A 5 -3.58 -9.53 2.95
C ARG A 5 -5.00 -9.71 3.46
N PHE A 6 -5.37 -8.89 4.44
CA PHE A 6 -6.74 -8.78 4.95
C PHE A 6 -7.26 -7.37 4.63
N GLU A 7 -8.49 -7.29 4.09
CA GLU A 7 -9.11 -6.01 3.72
C GLU A 7 -10.50 -5.90 4.36
N ILE A 8 -10.75 -4.81 5.09
CA ILE A 8 -12.09 -4.45 5.57
C ILE A 8 -12.67 -3.43 4.60
N ARG A 9 -13.82 -3.74 3.98
CA ARG A 9 -14.52 -2.84 3.06
C ARG A 9 -15.85 -2.40 3.68
N LEU A 10 -16.01 -1.10 3.88
CA LEU A 10 -17.19 -0.50 4.49
C LEU A 10 -17.86 0.47 3.49
N ARG A 11 -19.17 0.68 3.65
CA ARG A 11 -19.95 1.65 2.87
C ARG A 11 -20.92 2.40 3.79
N ASN A 12 -21.34 3.59 3.35
CA ASN A 12 -22.38 4.40 3.99
C ASN A 12 -22.13 4.62 5.50
N GLU A 13 -23.15 4.41 6.34
CA GLU A 13 -23.07 4.62 7.79
C GLU A 13 -21.96 3.81 8.47
N ARG A 14 -21.70 2.57 8.02
CA ARG A 14 -20.63 1.74 8.60
C ARG A 14 -19.25 2.37 8.36
N ALA A 15 -19.04 2.99 7.21
CA ALA A 15 -17.81 3.72 6.92
C ALA A 15 -17.71 5.00 7.78
N TYR A 16 -18.82 5.73 7.93
CA TYR A 16 -18.87 6.92 8.77
C TYR A 16 -18.49 6.61 10.23
N TYR A 17 -19.09 5.58 10.83
CA TYR A 17 -18.81 5.22 12.21
C TYR A 17 -17.39 4.69 12.42
N ALA A 18 -16.85 3.92 11.45
CA ALA A 18 -15.46 3.47 11.52
C ALA A 18 -14.47 4.64 11.45
N VAL A 19 -14.72 5.64 10.59
CA VAL A 19 -13.88 6.85 10.54
C VAL A 19 -14.00 7.65 11.84
N ARG A 20 -15.22 7.79 12.39
CA ARG A 20 -15.43 8.49 13.66
C ARG A 20 -14.67 7.82 14.81
N ASP A 21 -14.75 6.50 14.92
CA ASP A 21 -14.02 5.71 15.92
C ASP A 21 -12.51 5.91 15.78
N LEU A 22 -11.99 5.78 14.56
CA LEU A 22 -10.58 6.00 14.24
C LEU A 22 -10.11 7.41 14.62
N LEU A 23 -10.90 8.45 14.34
CA LEU A 23 -10.56 9.83 14.70
C LEU A 23 -10.70 10.12 16.20
N THR A 24 -11.51 9.35 16.91
CA THR A 24 -11.69 9.51 18.36
C THR A 24 -10.50 8.94 19.12
N TYR A 25 -10.07 7.74 18.75
CA TYR A 25 -9.03 7.01 19.49
C TYR A 25 -7.64 7.13 18.86
N TYR A 26 -7.54 7.58 17.60
CA TYR A 26 -6.30 7.59 16.81
C TYR A 26 -5.59 6.23 16.76
N ASP A 27 -6.35 5.15 16.96
CA ASP A 27 -5.87 3.77 17.03
C ASP A 27 -6.57 2.93 15.95
N ALA A 28 -5.88 2.74 14.83
CA ALA A 28 -6.39 1.93 13.73
C ALA A 28 -6.47 0.44 14.07
N GLU A 29 -5.67 -0.07 15.01
CA GLU A 29 -5.74 -1.46 15.46
C GLU A 29 -7.05 -1.70 16.21
N GLN A 30 -7.34 -0.84 17.18
CA GLN A 30 -8.58 -0.88 17.94
C GLN A 30 -9.80 -0.81 17.01
N THR A 31 -9.84 0.15 16.08
CA THR A 31 -10.96 0.28 15.13
C THR A 31 -11.07 -0.92 14.19
N ALA A 32 -9.97 -1.46 13.69
CA ALA A 32 -10.00 -2.62 12.79
C ALA A 32 -10.49 -3.89 13.50
N PHE A 33 -9.96 -4.19 14.70
CA PHE A 33 -10.36 -5.39 15.44
C PHE A 33 -11.74 -5.27 16.08
N SER A 34 -12.20 -4.08 16.47
CA SER A 34 -13.59 -3.90 16.93
C SER A 34 -14.59 -4.26 15.82
N ILE A 35 -14.26 -3.93 14.57
CA ILE A 35 -15.05 -4.35 13.41
C ILE A 35 -14.94 -5.86 13.21
N ILE A 36 -13.73 -6.43 13.15
CA ILE A 36 -13.55 -7.87 12.86
C ILE A 36 -14.25 -8.74 13.92
N ASN A 37 -14.07 -8.43 15.20
CA ASN A 37 -14.58 -9.22 16.33
C ASN A 37 -16.11 -9.29 16.35
N GLN A 38 -16.80 -8.30 15.78
CA GLN A 38 -18.26 -8.31 15.67
C GLN A 38 -18.77 -9.31 14.62
N TYR A 39 -17.98 -9.63 13.60
CA TYR A 39 -18.44 -10.40 12.44
C TYR A 39 -17.79 -11.78 12.30
N VAL A 40 -16.58 -11.98 12.82
CA VAL A 40 -15.84 -13.22 12.68
C VAL A 40 -15.14 -13.57 13.98
N ARG A 41 -15.34 -14.81 14.43
CA ARG A 41 -14.55 -15.42 15.50
C ARG A 41 -14.14 -16.83 15.08
N PHE A 42 -12.88 -17.18 15.33
CA PHE A 42 -12.40 -18.55 15.20
C PHE A 42 -12.35 -19.19 16.59
N VAL A 43 -12.95 -20.36 16.69
CA VAL A 43 -13.18 -21.07 17.95
C VAL A 43 -12.68 -22.50 17.82
N ASP A 44 -12.31 -23.10 18.95
CA ASP A 44 -11.95 -24.51 19.05
C ASP A 44 -13.21 -25.35 19.30
N GLU A 45 -13.32 -26.49 18.63
CA GLU A 45 -14.50 -27.36 18.75
C GLU A 45 -14.57 -28.00 20.14
N GLU A 46 -15.70 -27.81 20.81
CA GLU A 46 -16.02 -28.43 22.11
C GLU A 46 -17.34 -29.21 21.97
N PRO A 47 -17.27 -30.54 21.72
CA PRO A 47 -18.44 -31.36 21.36
C PRO A 47 -19.54 -31.35 22.42
N ASP A 48 -19.16 -31.21 23.70
CA ASP A 48 -20.07 -31.21 24.84
C ASP A 48 -20.75 -29.86 25.08
N LYS A 49 -20.46 -28.84 24.26
CA LYS A 49 -20.99 -27.48 24.39
C LYS A 49 -21.72 -27.02 23.13
N ARG A 50 -22.61 -26.04 23.29
CA ARG A 50 -23.21 -25.36 22.15
C ARG A 50 -22.12 -24.58 21.41
N LYS A 51 -22.22 -24.52 20.08
CA LYS A 51 -21.28 -23.76 19.23
C LYS A 51 -21.04 -22.32 19.67
N ASN A 52 -22.04 -21.70 20.30
CA ASN A 52 -21.90 -20.32 20.77
C ASN A 52 -20.97 -20.17 21.98
N ASP A 53 -20.81 -21.24 22.75
CA ASP A 53 -20.05 -21.33 23.99
C ASP A 53 -18.65 -21.94 23.78
N TRP A 54 -18.31 -22.25 22.52
CA TRP A 54 -16.98 -22.74 22.14
C TRP A 54 -15.92 -21.69 22.45
N LYS A 55 -14.81 -22.14 23.05
CA LYS A 55 -13.66 -21.30 23.38
C LYS A 55 -13.06 -20.65 22.13
N LEU A 56 -12.63 -19.39 22.24
CA LEU A 56 -11.86 -18.70 21.21
C LEU A 56 -10.53 -19.44 20.96
N ASN A 57 -10.17 -19.62 19.69
CA ASN A 57 -8.90 -20.24 19.33
C ASN A 57 -7.72 -19.36 19.78
N ASP A 58 -6.70 -19.95 20.39
CA ASP A 58 -5.58 -19.19 20.98
C ASP A 58 -4.78 -18.38 19.94
N ARG A 59 -4.64 -18.87 18.70
CA ARG A 59 -3.97 -18.10 17.62
C ARG A 59 -4.81 -16.93 17.18
N TRP A 60 -6.14 -17.09 17.16
CA TRP A 60 -7.05 -16.01 16.84
C TRP A 60 -7.07 -14.96 17.95
N ALA A 61 -7.10 -15.38 19.22
CA ALA A 61 -6.98 -14.49 20.38
C ALA A 61 -5.71 -13.63 20.28
N TRP A 62 -4.56 -14.25 20.04
CA TRP A 62 -3.31 -13.53 19.82
C TRP A 62 -3.36 -12.57 18.62
N PHE A 63 -3.99 -12.99 17.52
CA PHE A 63 -4.10 -12.16 16.31
C PHE A 63 -4.91 -10.88 16.53
N ILE A 64 -6.02 -10.97 17.27
CA ILE A 64 -6.92 -9.84 17.56
C ILE A 64 -6.47 -8.95 18.73
N GLY A 65 -5.28 -9.21 19.29
CA GLY A 65 -4.65 -8.35 20.28
C GLY A 65 -4.64 -8.88 21.72
N ASP A 66 -5.13 -10.10 21.98
CA ASP A 66 -5.02 -10.67 23.32
C ASP A 66 -3.55 -10.97 23.67
N ASN A 67 -3.11 -10.51 24.85
CA ASN A 67 -1.77 -10.73 25.39
C ASN A 67 -0.58 -10.31 24.49
N ARG A 68 -0.72 -9.30 23.64
CA ARG A 68 0.40 -8.73 22.85
C ARG A 68 0.45 -7.20 22.90
N GLN A 69 1.62 -6.63 22.54
CA GLN A 69 1.75 -5.19 22.34
C GLN A 69 0.92 -4.73 21.14
N SER A 70 0.38 -3.52 21.23
CA SER A 70 -0.38 -2.91 20.13
C SER A 70 0.47 -2.83 18.86
N LEU A 71 -0.15 -3.24 17.75
CA LEU A 71 0.41 -3.26 16.43
C LEU A 71 0.17 -1.92 15.75
N LYS A 72 1.25 -1.23 15.39
CA LYS A 72 1.16 0.06 14.70
C LYS A 72 0.67 -0.13 13.26
N LEU A 73 -0.63 -0.02 13.05
CA LEU A 73 -1.25 -0.13 11.72
C LEU A 73 -1.14 1.16 10.89
N THR A 74 -0.74 2.27 11.51
CA THR A 74 -0.51 3.55 10.82
C THR A 74 0.98 3.79 10.62
N THR A 75 1.39 3.87 9.35
CA THR A 75 2.72 4.39 8.99
C THR A 75 2.52 5.73 8.32
N LYS A 76 3.35 6.73 8.63
CA LYS A 76 3.35 7.97 7.85
C LYS A 76 3.59 7.59 6.38
N PRO A 77 2.80 8.10 5.43
CA PRO A 77 3.07 7.83 4.02
C PRO A 77 4.51 8.26 3.73
N GLU A 78 5.34 7.34 3.24
CA GLU A 78 6.65 7.72 2.75
C GLU A 78 6.44 8.70 1.59
N PRO A 79 7.05 9.90 1.62
CA PRO A 79 6.99 10.79 0.48
C PRO A 79 7.57 10.06 -0.73
N TYR A 80 6.93 10.22 -1.89
CA TYR A 80 7.43 9.65 -3.12
C TYR A 80 8.86 10.15 -3.37
N THR A 81 9.80 9.23 -3.61
CA THR A 81 11.19 9.53 -3.97
C THR A 81 11.49 9.07 -5.39
N LEU A 82 12.26 9.89 -6.11
CA LEU A 82 12.70 9.55 -7.47
C LEU A 82 13.59 8.29 -7.49
N ASP A 83 14.25 7.97 -6.36
CA ASP A 83 15.15 6.81 -6.19
C ASP A 83 14.55 5.46 -6.54
N ARG A 84 13.26 5.26 -6.26
CA ARG A 84 12.57 4.01 -6.62
C ARG A 84 12.45 3.88 -8.13
N THR A 85 12.11 4.97 -8.80
CA THR A 85 11.99 5.04 -10.26
C THR A 85 13.35 4.88 -10.92
N LEU A 86 14.40 5.53 -10.41
CA LEU A 86 15.77 5.36 -10.90
C LEU A 86 16.26 3.92 -10.78
N ARG A 87 16.04 3.27 -9.63
CA ARG A 87 16.41 1.86 -9.42
C ARG A 87 15.63 0.91 -10.33
N TRP A 88 14.34 1.19 -10.55
CA TRP A 88 13.53 0.41 -11.48
C TRP A 88 14.04 0.55 -12.92
N VAL A 89 14.30 1.79 -13.39
CA VAL A 89 14.88 2.04 -14.72
C VAL A 89 16.23 1.33 -14.87
N GLN A 90 17.13 1.47 -13.90
CA GLN A 90 18.46 0.86 -13.93
C GLN A 90 18.38 -0.67 -14.04
N ARG A 91 17.49 -1.31 -13.30
CA ARG A 91 17.39 -2.78 -13.24
C ARG A 91 16.58 -3.38 -14.39
N GLN A 92 15.48 -2.73 -14.78
CA GLN A 92 14.48 -3.33 -15.67
C GLN A 92 14.60 -2.81 -17.10
N VAL A 93 14.99 -1.55 -17.28
CA VAL A 93 14.83 -0.85 -18.57
C VAL A 93 16.19 -0.55 -19.22
N ALA A 94 17.21 -0.20 -18.43
CA ALA A 94 18.51 0.25 -18.92
C ALA A 94 19.24 -0.75 -19.86
N PRO A 95 19.24 -2.08 -19.62
CA PRO A 95 19.85 -3.03 -20.55
C PRO A 95 19.20 -3.01 -21.93
N THR A 96 17.86 -3.01 -21.98
CA THR A 96 17.08 -2.99 -23.22
C THR A 96 17.27 -1.67 -23.97
N LEU A 97 17.25 -0.53 -23.27
CA LEU A 97 17.55 0.77 -23.87
C LEU A 97 18.96 0.81 -24.49
N LYS A 98 19.95 0.25 -23.80
CA LYS A 98 21.33 0.18 -24.30
C LYS A 98 21.43 -0.70 -25.55
N MET A 99 20.68 -1.80 -25.60
CA MET A 99 20.60 -2.65 -26.78
C MET A 99 19.98 -1.91 -27.97
N LEU A 100 18.80 -1.30 -27.79
CA LEU A 100 18.10 -0.58 -28.86
C LEU A 100 18.94 0.56 -29.44
N LYS A 101 19.59 1.36 -28.59
CA LYS A 101 20.50 2.43 -29.04
C LYS A 101 21.67 1.92 -29.91
N LYS A 102 22.16 0.70 -29.65
CA LYS A 102 23.20 0.09 -30.49
C LYS A 102 22.66 -0.37 -31.84
N ILE A 103 21.45 -0.92 -31.86
CA ILE A 103 20.77 -1.34 -33.09
C ILE A 103 20.48 -0.12 -33.96
N ASP A 104 19.90 0.93 -33.37
CA ASP A 104 19.58 2.20 -34.06
C ASP A 104 20.83 2.79 -34.73
N LYS A 105 21.94 2.88 -33.99
CA LYS A 105 23.20 3.38 -34.54
C LYS A 105 23.77 2.49 -35.66
N GLY A 106 23.63 1.17 -35.54
CA GLY A 106 24.15 0.22 -36.52
C GLY A 106 23.35 0.20 -37.83
N ASN A 107 22.03 0.41 -37.73
CA ASN A 107 21.10 0.31 -38.85
C ASN A 107 20.69 1.66 -39.42
N GLY A 108 21.08 2.77 -38.80
CA GLY A 108 20.62 4.11 -39.18
C GLY A 108 19.13 4.32 -38.91
N THR A 109 18.57 3.64 -37.91
CA THR A 109 17.16 3.76 -37.50
C THR A 109 17.03 4.63 -36.25
N ASP A 110 15.80 5.05 -35.93
CA ASP A 110 15.47 6.00 -34.85
C ASP A 110 14.32 5.49 -33.96
N TYR A 111 14.23 4.17 -33.77
CA TYR A 111 13.13 3.56 -33.03
C TYR A 111 13.01 4.11 -31.61
N MET A 112 14.14 4.33 -30.94
CA MET A 112 14.16 4.87 -29.58
C MET A 112 13.54 6.27 -29.50
N GLU A 113 13.87 7.14 -30.44
CA GLU A 113 13.36 8.51 -30.49
C GLU A 113 11.87 8.54 -30.83
N THR A 114 11.46 7.70 -31.79
CA THR A 114 10.05 7.55 -32.17
C THR A 114 9.19 7.11 -30.98
N ILE A 115 9.67 6.13 -30.20
CA ILE A 115 8.94 5.63 -29.01
C ILE A 115 8.81 6.72 -27.95
N GLU A 116 9.87 7.50 -27.72
CA GLU A 116 9.86 8.58 -26.73
C GLU A 116 8.88 9.70 -27.12
N GLN A 117 8.85 10.09 -28.39
CA GLN A 117 7.92 11.11 -28.90
C GLN A 117 6.44 10.67 -28.81
N GLN A 118 6.17 9.38 -28.95
CA GLN A 118 4.81 8.83 -28.85
C GLN A 118 4.36 8.63 -27.39
N ALA A 119 5.29 8.56 -26.45
CA ALA A 119 4.98 8.34 -25.05
C ALA A 119 4.26 9.56 -24.45
N LYS A 120 3.10 9.34 -23.83
CA LYS A 120 2.34 10.39 -23.15
C LYS A 120 2.59 10.35 -21.65
N LEU A 121 2.86 11.51 -21.06
CA LEU A 121 2.90 11.65 -19.62
C LEU A 121 1.49 11.53 -19.05
N THR A 122 1.37 10.83 -17.93
CA THR A 122 0.13 10.74 -17.16
C THR A 122 0.10 11.86 -16.13
N GLU A 123 -1.07 12.19 -15.59
CA GLU A 123 -1.21 13.17 -14.50
C GLU A 123 -0.25 12.88 -13.34
N LYS A 124 -0.08 11.60 -12.98
CA LYS A 124 0.88 11.18 -11.96
C LYS A 124 2.33 11.52 -12.34
N HIS A 125 2.72 11.34 -13.61
CA HIS A 125 4.06 11.71 -14.07
C HIS A 125 4.29 13.23 -13.94
N GLU A 126 3.30 14.03 -14.33
CA GLU A 126 3.37 15.50 -14.23
C GLU A 126 3.47 15.98 -12.77
N MET A 127 2.69 15.38 -11.86
CA MET A 127 2.79 15.68 -10.42
C MET A 127 4.18 15.38 -9.88
N ILE A 128 4.77 14.25 -10.28
CA ILE A 128 6.13 13.87 -9.88
C ILE A 128 7.16 14.85 -10.44
N ILE A 129 7.04 15.25 -11.71
CA ILE A 129 7.91 16.25 -12.32
C ILE A 129 7.85 17.53 -11.51
N LYS A 130 6.65 18.07 -11.27
CA LYS A 130 6.45 19.27 -10.47
C LYS A 130 7.10 19.14 -9.08
N GLN A 131 6.89 18.01 -8.40
CA GLN A 131 7.46 17.77 -7.07
C GLN A 131 9.00 17.81 -7.08
N GLN A 132 9.65 17.30 -8.13
CA GLN A 132 11.11 17.20 -8.22
C GLN A 132 11.77 18.46 -8.80
N THR A 133 11.03 19.28 -9.55
CA THR A 133 11.56 20.50 -10.19
C THR A 133 11.18 21.80 -9.47
N THR A 134 10.29 21.75 -8.47
CA THR A 134 9.95 22.93 -7.66
C THR A 134 11.14 23.31 -6.77
N PRO A 135 11.64 24.56 -6.82
CA PRO A 135 12.74 25.02 -5.98
C PRO A 135 12.42 24.92 -4.49
N ALA A 136 13.40 24.56 -3.67
CA ALA A 136 13.23 24.39 -2.23
C ALA A 136 12.72 25.64 -1.49
N LYS A 137 12.89 26.83 -2.07
CA LYS A 137 12.40 28.10 -1.50
C LYS A 137 10.87 28.20 -1.51
N ASP A 138 10.20 27.56 -2.47
CA ASP A 138 8.74 27.64 -2.64
C ASP A 138 8.00 26.56 -1.84
N LEU A 139 8.72 25.62 -1.20
CA LEU A 139 8.17 24.55 -0.38
C LEU A 139 8.00 24.92 1.10
N VAL A 140 8.57 26.05 1.55
CA VAL A 140 8.60 26.48 2.96
C VAL A 140 7.50 27.50 3.29
N GLU A 141 6.81 28.06 2.29
CA GLU A 141 5.77 29.09 2.47
C GLU A 141 4.32 28.58 2.25
N SER A 142 4.07 27.27 2.36
CA SER A 142 2.71 26.69 2.22
C SER A 142 2.24 25.92 3.45
#